data_AF-A0A2H3U177-F1
#
_entry.id   AF-A0A2H3U177-F1
#
_cell.length_a   1.000
_cell.length_b   1.000
_cell.length_c   1.000
_cell.angle_alpha   90.00
_cell.angle_beta   90.00
_cell.angle_gamma   90.00
#
_symmetry.space_group_name_H-M   'P 1'
#
loop_
_entity.id
_entity.type
_entity.pdbx_description
1 polymer ?
#
loop_
_entity_poly.entity_id
_entity_poly.type
_entity_poly.pdbx_seq_one_letter_code
_entity_poly.pdbx_strand_id
1 'polypeptide(L)'
;MTSRRPDLSQYPTGFTVLRIFQAVLNIITIVVTSFTINAVVIPGNCLLIITSSASLLVSTWMAFAHMFSNRLFNYLVAAILDTILTIFWLISFAVLAAQTAVLWAHGTDYCENNKCPDNLKTVTSFYGYVFATCVGLGGLEFLFSCICLIFHGIVSCRQHRYNEIGTNNVSEPIFVGDRHPQGSTEYRPLA
;
A
#
# COMPACT_ATOMS: atom_id res chain seq x y z
N MET A 1 -22.77 13.16 20.11
CA MET A 1 -21.47 12.47 20.04
C MET A 1 -20.95 12.55 18.61
N THR A 2 -20.07 13.48 18.31
CA THR A 2 -19.38 13.53 17.01
C THR A 2 -18.47 12.31 16.93
N SER A 3 -18.87 11.31 16.15
CA SER A 3 -18.01 10.20 15.73
C SER A 3 -16.75 10.82 15.12
N ARG A 4 -15.66 10.88 15.89
CA ARG A 4 -14.39 11.45 15.47
C ARG A 4 -13.78 10.44 14.49
N ARG A 5 -14.17 10.54 13.22
CA ARG A 5 -13.52 9.80 12.14
C ARG A 5 -12.02 10.11 12.22
N PRO A 6 -11.14 9.10 12.19
CA PRO A 6 -9.71 9.34 12.22
C PRO A 6 -9.35 10.26 11.06
N ASP A 7 -8.80 11.42 11.41
CA ASP A 7 -8.43 12.46 10.46
C ASP A 7 -7.07 12.12 9.85
N LEU A 8 -6.89 12.52 8.59
CA LEU A 8 -5.69 12.25 7.80
C LEU A 8 -4.39 12.79 8.44
N SER A 9 -4.51 13.69 9.42
CA SER A 9 -3.40 14.29 10.18
C SER A 9 -2.61 13.30 11.03
N GLN A 10 -3.09 12.06 11.22
CA GLN A 10 -2.36 11.02 11.95
C GLN A 10 -1.30 10.30 11.11
N TYR A 11 -1.29 10.45 9.79
CA TYR A 11 -0.26 9.85 8.94
C TYR A 11 1.01 10.72 8.94
N PRO A 12 2.21 10.12 9.10
CA PRO A 12 3.46 10.86 9.01
C PRO A 12 3.66 11.37 7.58
N THR A 13 4.25 12.56 7.42
CA THR A 13 4.55 13.17 6.11
C THR A 13 5.36 12.28 5.18
N GLY A 14 6.18 11.36 5.74
CA GLY A 14 6.92 10.37 4.97
C GLY A 14 6.04 9.39 4.18
N PHE A 15 4.81 9.13 4.62
CA PHE A 15 3.87 8.25 3.90
C PHE A 15 3.46 8.85 2.54
N THR A 16 3.15 10.15 2.51
CA THR A 16 2.76 10.88 1.30
C THR A 16 3.88 10.92 0.29
N VAL A 17 5.11 11.16 0.75
CA VAL A 17 6.31 11.17 -0.08
C VAL A 17 6.52 9.80 -0.73
N LEU A 18 6.38 8.72 0.05
CA LEU A 18 6.55 7.35 -0.45
C LEU A 18 5.51 7.01 -1.53
N ARG A 19 4.27 7.51 -1.40
CA ARG A 19 3.23 7.35 -2.45
C ARG A 19 3.55 8.06 -3.75
N ILE A 20 4.13 9.25 -3.67
CA ILE A 20 4.54 9.99 -4.87
C ILE A 20 5.67 9.22 -5.56
N PHE A 21 6.63 8.70 -4.81
CA PHE A 21 7.69 7.84 -5.37
C PHE A 21 7.13 6.57 -6.02
N GLN A 22 6.20 5.87 -5.36
CA GLN A 22 5.49 4.73 -5.96
C GLN A 22 4.76 5.14 -7.24
N ALA A 23 4.05 6.28 -7.26
CA ALA A 23 3.38 6.72 -8.49
C ALA A 23 4.35 6.93 -9.66
N VAL A 24 5.52 7.53 -9.40
CA VAL A 24 6.57 7.74 -10.43
C VAL A 24 7.15 6.40 -10.90
N LEU A 25 7.47 5.50 -9.98
CA LEU A 25 8.01 4.18 -10.30
C LEU A 25 7.01 3.31 -11.05
N ASN A 26 5.72 3.42 -10.75
CA ASN A 26 4.64 2.80 -11.50
C ASN A 26 4.61 3.28 -12.96
N ILE A 27 4.77 4.59 -13.20
CA ILE A 27 4.83 5.13 -14.57
C ILE A 27 6.04 4.56 -15.31
N ILE A 28 7.21 4.55 -14.68
CA ILE A 28 8.44 3.98 -15.26
C ILE A 28 8.21 2.50 -15.59
N THR A 29 7.61 1.75 -14.66
CA THR A 29 7.33 0.32 -14.83
C THR A 29 6.39 0.08 -16.01
N ILE A 30 5.33 0.90 -16.18
CA ILE A 30 4.42 0.79 -17.34
C ILE A 30 5.19 1.00 -18.64
N VAL A 31 6.06 2.02 -18.72
CA VAL A 31 6.82 2.35 -19.94
C VAL A 31 7.79 1.22 -20.29
N VAL A 32 8.61 0.78 -19.32
CA VAL A 32 9.61 -0.27 -19.55
C VAL A 32 8.93 -1.60 -19.85
N THR A 33 7.85 -1.94 -19.16
CA THR A 33 7.13 -3.20 -19.41
C THR A 33 6.43 -3.18 -20.77
N SER A 34 5.87 -2.05 -21.20
CA SER A 34 5.28 -1.91 -22.54
C SER A 34 6.31 -2.19 -23.64
N PHE A 35 7.56 -1.75 -23.45
CA PHE A 35 8.64 -2.08 -24.37
C PHE A 35 8.94 -3.59 -24.40
N THR A 36 8.95 -4.27 -23.24
CA THR A 36 9.19 -5.73 -23.19
C THR A 36 8.07 -6.55 -23.84
N ILE A 37 6.82 -6.07 -23.80
CA ILE A 37 5.68 -6.73 -24.45
C ILE A 37 5.83 -6.73 -25.97
N ASN A 38 6.39 -5.66 -26.55
CA ASN A 38 6.67 -5.58 -27.97
C ASN A 38 7.69 -6.63 -28.42
N ALA A 39 8.58 -7.06 -27.51
CA ALA A 39 9.55 -8.10 -27.79
C ALA A 39 8.94 -9.50 -27.64
N VAL A 40 8.42 -9.80 -26.44
CA VAL A 40 7.79 -11.09 -26.14
C VAL A 40 6.63 -10.86 -25.18
N VAL A 41 5.46 -11.35 -25.56
CA VAL A 41 4.27 -11.35 -24.71
C VAL A 41 4.36 -12.53 -23.75
N ILE A 42 4.56 -12.24 -22.47
CA ILE A 42 4.69 -13.24 -21.42
C ILE A 42 3.72 -12.87 -20.30
N PRO A 43 3.05 -13.84 -19.64
CA PRO A 43 2.10 -13.56 -18.58
C PRO A 43 2.62 -12.62 -17.49
N GLY A 44 3.90 -12.72 -17.11
CA GLY A 44 4.52 -11.84 -16.12
C GLY A 44 4.47 -10.35 -16.51
N ASN A 45 4.71 -10.02 -17.77
CA ASN A 45 4.65 -8.63 -18.26
C ASN A 45 3.21 -8.07 -18.21
N CYS A 46 2.23 -8.89 -18.61
CA CYS A 46 0.83 -8.50 -18.58
C CYS A 46 0.36 -8.24 -17.13
N LEU A 47 0.75 -9.11 -16.20
CA LEU A 47 0.46 -8.95 -14.78
C LEU A 47 1.14 -7.69 -14.21
N LEU A 48 2.41 -7.44 -14.55
CA LEU A 48 3.13 -6.24 -14.11
C LEU A 48 2.40 -4.96 -14.52
N ILE A 49 1.96 -4.85 -15.78
CA ILE A 49 1.23 -3.66 -16.28
C ILE A 49 -0.09 -3.46 -15.54
N ILE A 50 -0.85 -4.54 -15.31
CA ILE A 50 -2.12 -4.46 -14.60
C ILE A 50 -1.88 -3.99 -13.16
N THR A 51 -0.91 -4.61 -12.47
CA THR A 51 -0.56 -4.27 -11.09
C THR A 51 -0.04 -2.83 -10.99
N SER A 52 0.81 -2.38 -11.91
CA SER A 52 1.34 -1.02 -11.90
C SER A 52 0.26 0.02 -12.21
N SER A 53 -0.68 -0.29 -13.11
CA SER A 53 -1.81 0.58 -13.42
C SER A 53 -2.74 0.74 -12.21
N ALA A 54 -3.08 -0.36 -11.54
CA ALA A 54 -3.88 -0.32 -10.32
C ALA A 54 -3.16 0.45 -9.19
N SER A 55 -1.86 0.23 -9.03
CA SER A 55 -1.02 0.93 -8.05
C SER A 55 -0.96 2.43 -8.30
N LEU A 56 -0.88 2.84 -9.57
CA LEU A 56 -0.91 4.24 -9.97
C LEU A 56 -2.25 4.91 -9.59
N LEU A 57 -3.37 4.24 -9.86
CA LEU A 57 -4.70 4.75 -9.50
C LEU A 57 -4.88 4.91 -7.99
N VAL A 58 -4.47 3.92 -7.20
CA VAL A 58 -4.56 3.99 -5.73
C VAL A 58 -3.63 5.07 -5.19
N SER A 59 -2.39 5.15 -5.69
CA SER A 59 -1.41 6.13 -5.22
C SER A 59 -1.82 7.57 -5.54
N THR A 60 -2.34 7.81 -6.74
CA THR A 60 -2.86 9.13 -7.13
C THR A 60 -4.09 9.51 -6.31
N TRP A 61 -5.06 8.60 -6.14
CA TRP A 61 -6.23 8.84 -5.29
C TRP A 61 -5.82 9.22 -3.86
N MET A 62 -4.87 8.49 -3.27
CA MET A 62 -4.37 8.79 -1.92
C MET A 62 -3.67 10.15 -1.83
N ALA A 63 -2.87 10.50 -2.84
CA ALA A 63 -2.21 11.80 -2.92
C ALA A 63 -3.22 12.95 -3.04
N PHE A 64 -4.27 12.79 -3.86
CA PHE A 64 -5.36 13.77 -3.99
C PHE A 64 -6.15 13.92 -2.68
N ALA A 65 -6.47 12.81 -2.01
CA ALA A 65 -7.14 12.85 -0.72
C ALA A 65 -6.34 13.67 0.31
N HIS A 66 -5.01 13.63 0.23
CA HIS A 66 -4.14 14.36 1.14
C HIS A 66 -3.99 15.85 0.87
N MET A 67 -4.03 16.27 -0.40
CA MET A 67 -3.87 17.68 -0.76
C MET A 67 -5.17 18.48 -0.72
N PHE A 68 -6.32 17.86 -1.03
CA PHE A 68 -7.55 18.62 -1.30
C PHE A 68 -8.64 18.45 -0.24
N SER A 69 -8.86 17.24 0.30
CA SER A 69 -9.97 17.04 1.24
C SER A 69 -9.91 15.70 1.99
N ASN A 70 -9.81 15.79 3.33
CA ASN A 70 -9.89 14.63 4.23
C ASN A 70 -11.24 13.89 4.16
N ARG A 71 -12.29 14.51 3.60
CA ARG A 71 -13.64 13.90 3.55
C ARG A 71 -13.72 12.68 2.62
N LEU A 72 -12.83 12.59 1.63
CA LEU A 72 -12.80 11.48 0.67
C LEU A 72 -11.98 10.29 1.20
N PHE A 73 -11.29 10.45 2.33
CA PHE A 73 -10.38 9.45 2.85
C PHE A 73 -11.10 8.48 3.79
N ASN A 74 -10.99 7.18 3.50
CA ASN A 74 -11.37 6.11 4.40
C ASN A 74 -10.16 5.20 4.66
N TYR A 75 -9.63 5.25 5.88
CA TYR A 75 -8.43 4.51 6.28
C TYR A 75 -8.57 3.00 6.07
N LEU A 76 -9.77 2.45 6.25
CA LEU A 76 -10.02 1.00 6.12
C LEU A 76 -9.96 0.57 4.66
N VAL A 77 -10.53 1.39 3.75
CA VAL A 77 -10.47 1.14 2.31
C VAL A 77 -9.02 1.27 1.81
N ALA A 78 -8.30 2.30 2.28
CA ALA A 78 -6.89 2.48 1.98
C ALA A 78 -6.06 1.25 2.37
N ALA A 79 -6.18 0.78 3.62
CA ALA A 79 -5.44 -0.38 4.10
C ALA A 79 -5.76 -1.67 3.32
N ILE A 80 -7.03 -1.90 2.97
CA ILE A 80 -7.44 -3.06 2.16
C ILE A 80 -6.83 -2.99 0.76
N LEU A 81 -6.92 -1.83 0.09
CA LEU A 81 -6.38 -1.65 -1.25
C LEU A 81 -4.87 -1.89 -1.28
N ASP A 82 -4.14 -1.42 -0.27
CA ASP A 82 -2.69 -1.66 -0.19
C ASP A 82 -2.32 -3.10 0.09
N THR A 83 -3.16 -3.81 0.85
CA THR A 83 -2.98 -5.25 1.09
C THR A 83 -3.12 -6.02 -0.22
N ILE A 84 -4.17 -5.71 -0.98
CA ILE A 84 -4.42 -6.30 -2.29
C ILE A 84 -3.28 -5.99 -3.26
N LEU A 85 -2.84 -4.73 -3.33
CA LEU A 85 -1.72 -4.32 -4.19
C LEU A 85 -0.42 -5.02 -3.81
N THR A 86 -0.13 -5.19 -2.52
CA THR A 86 1.09 -5.89 -2.08
C THR A 86 1.09 -7.35 -2.52
N ILE A 87 -0.07 -8.03 -2.42
CA ILE A 87 -0.22 -9.40 -2.90
C ILE A 87 -0.06 -9.46 -4.42
N PHE A 88 -0.66 -8.52 -5.16
CA PHE A 88 -0.49 -8.45 -6.61
C PHE A 88 0.97 -8.21 -7.00
N TRP A 89 1.68 -7.30 -6.33
CA TRP A 89 3.10 -7.07 -6.57
C TRP A 89 3.95 -8.32 -6.32
N LEU A 90 3.68 -9.05 -5.23
CA LEU A 90 4.36 -10.32 -4.94
C LEU A 90 4.17 -11.33 -6.07
N ILE A 91 2.93 -11.53 -6.52
CA ILE A 91 2.60 -12.51 -7.57
C ILE A 91 3.24 -12.07 -8.90
N SER A 92 3.05 -10.82 -9.29
CA SER A 92 3.53 -10.30 -10.58
C SER A 92 5.06 -10.35 -10.66
N PHE A 93 5.76 -9.93 -9.59
CA PHE A 93 7.22 -10.01 -9.50
C PHE A 93 7.71 -11.47 -9.53
N ALA A 94 7.11 -12.36 -8.74
CA ALA A 94 7.55 -13.75 -8.65
C ALA A 94 7.38 -14.49 -10.00
N VAL A 95 6.24 -14.30 -10.67
CA VAL A 95 5.97 -14.89 -11.98
C VAL A 95 6.96 -14.35 -13.04
N LEU A 96 7.18 -13.04 -13.06
CA LEU A 96 8.12 -12.44 -14.01
C LEU A 96 9.57 -12.90 -13.75
N ALA A 97 9.98 -13.00 -12.48
CA ALA A 97 11.31 -13.48 -12.12
C ALA A 97 11.55 -14.91 -12.60
N ALA A 98 10.58 -15.82 -12.37
CA ALA A 98 10.68 -17.20 -12.83
C ALA A 98 10.79 -17.30 -14.35
N GLN A 99 9.98 -16.55 -15.08
CA GLN A 99 9.98 -16.56 -16.55
C GLN A 99 11.24 -15.92 -17.13
N THR A 100 11.75 -14.86 -16.50
CA THR A 100 13.00 -14.20 -16.89
C THR A 100 14.19 -15.15 -16.70
N ALA A 101 14.22 -15.95 -15.63
CA ALA A 101 15.27 -16.94 -15.42
C ALA A 101 15.29 -18.00 -16.54
N VAL A 102 14.11 -18.49 -16.96
CA VAL A 102 14.00 -19.46 -18.07
C VAL A 102 14.46 -18.85 -19.40
N LEU A 103 14.07 -17.61 -19.68
CA LEU A 103 14.53 -16.87 -20.85
C LEU A 103 16.05 -16.67 -20.87
N TRP A 104 16.64 -16.39 -19.71
CA TRP A 104 18.08 -16.20 -19.58
C TRP A 104 18.83 -17.50 -19.88
N ALA A 105 18.38 -18.61 -19.28
CA ALA A 105 18.99 -19.92 -19.47
C ALA A 105 18.92 -20.41 -20.93
N HIS A 106 17.77 -20.23 -21.60
CA HIS A 106 17.58 -20.68 -22.98
C HIS A 106 18.00 -19.66 -24.05
N GLY A 107 18.12 -18.38 -23.68
CA GLY A 107 18.49 -17.31 -24.58
C GLY A 107 19.97 -16.95 -24.47
N THR A 108 20.31 -16.23 -23.41
CA THR A 108 21.63 -15.62 -23.24
C THR A 108 22.69 -16.68 -22.97
N ASP A 109 22.46 -17.58 -22.00
CA ASP A 109 23.43 -18.61 -21.59
C ASP A 109 23.63 -19.65 -22.70
N TYR A 110 22.56 -20.04 -23.39
CA TYR A 110 22.64 -20.95 -24.52
C TYR A 110 23.48 -20.37 -25.67
N CYS A 111 23.26 -19.09 -26.02
CA CYS A 111 24.00 -18.45 -27.09
C CYS A 111 25.45 -18.14 -26.74
N GLU A 112 25.76 -17.91 -25.46
CA GLU A 112 27.12 -17.79 -24.97
C GLU A 112 27.89 -19.11 -25.09
N ASN A 113 27.24 -20.23 -24.75
CA ASN A 113 27.87 -21.56 -24.80
C ASN A 113 27.97 -22.16 -26.22
N ASN A 114 26.99 -21.92 -27.10
CA ASN A 114 26.92 -22.55 -28.43
C ASN A 114 27.43 -21.69 -29.60
N LYS A 115 28.15 -20.59 -29.32
CA LYS A 115 28.73 -19.68 -30.35
C LYS A 115 27.70 -19.20 -31.37
N CYS A 116 26.61 -18.58 -30.89
CA CYS A 116 25.66 -17.87 -31.75
C CYS A 116 26.35 -16.73 -32.53
N PRO A 117 25.81 -16.32 -33.69
CA PRO A 117 26.30 -15.14 -34.40
C PRO A 117 26.15 -13.88 -33.53
N ASP A 118 27.11 -12.94 -33.65
CA ASP A 118 27.27 -11.80 -32.74
C ASP A 118 26.04 -10.87 -32.66
N ASN A 119 25.31 -10.75 -33.77
CA ASN A 119 24.06 -9.99 -33.85
C ASN A 119 22.99 -10.59 -32.94
N LEU A 120 22.85 -11.92 -32.92
CA LEU A 120 21.86 -12.61 -32.09
C LEU A 120 22.24 -12.54 -30.60
N LYS A 121 23.54 -12.67 -30.29
CA LYS A 121 24.08 -12.51 -28.92
C LYS A 121 23.77 -11.12 -28.36
N THR A 122 23.96 -10.08 -29.18
CA THR A 122 23.71 -8.69 -28.76
C THR A 122 22.23 -8.45 -28.47
N VAL A 123 21.35 -8.93 -29.35
CA VAL A 123 19.90 -8.75 -29.20
C VAL A 123 19.35 -9.53 -28.00
N THR A 124 19.74 -10.80 -27.83
CA THR A 124 19.26 -11.63 -26.70
C THR A 124 19.74 -11.08 -25.35
N SER A 125 20.98 -10.60 -25.28
CA SER A 125 21.53 -10.00 -24.05
C SER A 125 20.81 -8.69 -23.72
N PHE A 126 20.58 -7.83 -24.72
CA PHE A 126 19.85 -6.57 -24.52
C PHE A 126 18.45 -6.82 -23.93
N TYR A 127 17.66 -7.71 -24.52
CA TYR A 127 16.34 -8.04 -23.97
C TYR A 127 16.43 -8.69 -22.59
N GLY A 128 17.38 -9.60 -22.35
CA GLY A 128 17.61 -10.19 -21.03
C GLY A 128 17.82 -9.16 -19.93
N TYR A 129 18.64 -8.13 -20.18
CA TYR A 129 18.85 -7.03 -19.23
C TYR A 129 17.59 -6.18 -19.01
N VAL A 130 16.79 -5.94 -20.05
CA VAL A 130 15.53 -5.21 -19.90
C VAL A 130 14.53 -6.01 -19.05
N PHE A 131 14.40 -7.32 -19.29
CA PHE A 131 13.56 -8.20 -18.45
C PHE A 131 14.04 -8.22 -16.99
N ALA A 132 15.35 -8.31 -16.76
CA ALA A 132 15.93 -8.22 -15.42
C ALA A 132 15.64 -6.86 -14.75
N THR A 133 15.63 -5.78 -15.51
CA THR A 133 15.23 -4.44 -15.03
C THR A 133 13.77 -4.42 -14.61
N CYS A 134 12.85 -5.01 -15.40
CA CYS A 134 11.43 -5.13 -15.03
C CYS A 134 11.25 -5.94 -13.74
N VAL A 135 11.99 -7.03 -13.57
CA VAL A 135 12.01 -7.82 -12.33
C VAL A 135 12.49 -6.96 -11.15
N GLY A 136 13.60 -6.23 -11.33
CA GLY A 136 14.12 -5.32 -10.30
C GLY A 136 13.12 -4.23 -9.90
N LEU A 137 12.47 -3.59 -10.87
CA LEU A 137 11.42 -2.59 -10.64
C LEU A 137 10.24 -3.19 -9.88
N GLY A 138 9.78 -4.40 -10.26
CA GLY A 138 8.69 -5.07 -9.56
C GLY A 138 9.04 -5.46 -8.12
N GLY A 139 10.28 -5.89 -7.86
CA GLY A 139 10.76 -6.16 -6.51
C GLY A 139 10.85 -4.89 -5.65
N LEU A 140 11.26 -3.77 -6.24
CA LEU A 140 11.35 -2.48 -5.55
C LEU A 140 9.97 -1.92 -5.19
N GLU A 141 8.99 -2.05 -6.09
CA GLU A 141 7.60 -1.68 -5.81
C GLU A 141 6.94 -2.60 -4.77
N PHE A 142 7.26 -3.90 -4.78
CA PHE A 142 6.84 -4.82 -3.74
C PHE A 142 7.39 -4.39 -2.37
N LEU A 143 8.67 -4.01 -2.30
CA LEU A 143 9.28 -3.52 -1.06
C LEU A 143 8.56 -2.26 -0.54
N PHE A 144 8.31 -1.28 -1.40
CA PHE A 144 7.57 -0.08 -1.00
C PHE A 144 6.13 -0.38 -0.58
N SER A 145 5.48 -1.34 -1.23
CA SER A 145 4.14 -1.79 -0.85
C SER A 145 4.12 -2.44 0.54
N CYS A 146 5.13 -3.24 0.88
CA CYS A 146 5.33 -3.78 2.23
C CYS A 146 5.54 -2.67 3.27
N ILE A 147 6.35 -1.66 2.97
CA ILE A 147 6.57 -0.52 3.87
C ILE A 147 5.25 0.25 4.10
N CYS A 148 4.47 0.50 3.04
CA CYS A 148 3.14 1.10 3.14
C CYS A 148 2.21 0.29 4.06
N LEU A 149 2.20 -1.03 3.94
CA LEU A 149 1.41 -1.90 4.80
C LEU A 149 1.82 -1.81 6.28
N ILE A 150 3.12 -1.72 6.57
CA ILE A 150 3.60 -1.56 7.94
C ILE A 150 3.05 -0.24 8.54
N PHE A 151 3.09 0.86 7.79
CA PHE A 151 2.52 2.12 8.25
C PHE A 151 1.01 2.02 8.54
N HIS A 152 0.25 1.39 7.64
CA HIS A 152 -1.18 1.13 7.86
C HIS A 152 -1.45 0.23 9.06
N GLY A 153 -0.62 -0.79 9.28
CA GLY A 153 -0.68 -1.67 10.43
C GLY A 153 -0.46 -0.92 11.75
N ILE A 154 0.55 -0.06 11.81
CA ILE A 154 0.84 0.76 13.00
C ILE A 154 -0.34 1.69 13.31
N VAL A 155 -0.89 2.37 12.30
CA VAL A 155 -2.04 3.28 12.48
C VAL A 155 -3.27 2.50 12.94
N SER A 156 -3.53 1.33 12.36
CA SER A 156 -4.66 0.47 12.74
C SER A 156 -4.53 -0.04 14.18
N CYS A 157 -3.33 -0.48 14.59
CA CYS A 157 -3.06 -0.90 15.96
C CYS A 157 -3.23 0.25 16.97
N ARG A 158 -2.75 1.45 16.63
CA ARG A 158 -2.95 2.65 17.47
C ARG A 158 -4.44 2.94 17.64
N GLN A 159 -5.21 2.91 16.56
CA GLN A 159 -6.65 3.15 16.60
C GLN A 159 -7.39 2.13 17.46
N HIS A 160 -7.04 0.84 17.34
CA HIS A 160 -7.62 -0.21 18.17
C HIS A 160 -7.41 0.07 19.67
N ARG A 161 -6.18 0.43 20.07
CA ARG A 161 -5.86 0.78 21.46
C ARG A 161 -6.62 2.01 21.97
N TYR A 162 -6.80 3.04 21.14
CA TYR A 162 -7.59 4.21 21.53
C TYR A 162 -9.06 3.88 21.74
N ASN A 163 -9.62 2.99 20.93
CA ASN A 163 -11.00 2.54 21.08
C ASN A 163 -11.17 1.74 22.38
N GLU A 164 -10.23 0.86 22.74
CA GLU A 164 -10.25 0.12 24.02
C GLU A 164 -10.19 1.05 25.24
N ILE A 165 -9.34 2.08 25.21
CA ILE A 165 -9.27 3.07 26.31
C ILE A 165 -10.60 3.84 26.42
N GLY A 166 -11.24 4.17 25.29
CA GLY A 166 -12.53 4.84 25.27
C GLY A 166 -13.69 4.00 25.78
N THR A 167 -13.66 2.67 25.61
CA THR A 167 -14.68 1.74 26.11
C THR A 167 -14.50 1.34 27.56
N ASN A 168 -13.26 1.35 28.07
CA ASN A 168 -12.94 0.92 29.42
C ASN A 168 -13.13 2.02 30.47
N ASN A 169 -13.35 3.27 30.03
CA ASN A 169 -13.82 4.34 30.90
C ASN A 169 -15.33 4.22 31.06
N VAL A 170 -15.78 3.35 31.97
CA VAL A 170 -17.09 3.52 32.60
C VAL A 170 -17.08 4.93 33.17
N SER A 171 -17.84 5.84 32.56
CA SER A 171 -18.07 7.15 33.14
C SER A 171 -18.78 6.92 34.48
N GLU A 172 -18.03 6.95 35.58
CA GLU A 172 -18.67 7.13 36.88
C GLU A 172 -19.53 8.39 36.76
N PRO A 173 -20.84 8.31 37.04
CA PRO A 173 -21.67 9.50 37.02
C PRO A 173 -21.07 10.47 38.03
N ILE A 174 -20.61 11.64 37.56
CA ILE A 174 -20.27 12.74 38.44
C ILE A 174 -21.57 13.09 39.16
N PHE A 175 -21.70 12.65 40.41
CA PHE A 175 -22.82 13.00 41.25
C PHE A 175 -22.68 14.49 41.60
N VAL A 176 -23.30 15.34 40.78
CA VAL A 176 -23.52 16.76 41.08
C VAL A 176 -24.69 16.84 42.06
N GLY A 177 -24.52 16.23 43.24
CA GLY A 177 -25.37 16.50 44.38
C GLY A 177 -24.65 17.53 45.23
N ASP A 178 -25.30 18.65 45.51
CA ASP A 178 -24.83 19.58 46.52
C ASP A 178 -24.61 18.81 47.82
N ARG A 179 -23.35 18.75 48.29
CA ARG A 179 -23.05 18.34 49.66
C ARG A 179 -23.46 19.47 50.59
N HIS A 180 -24.77 19.73 50.68
CA HIS A 180 -25.32 20.53 51.75
C HIS A 180 -25.50 19.63 52.99
N PRO A 181 -24.87 19.94 54.13
CA PRO A 181 -24.94 19.14 55.35
C PRO A 181 -26.23 19.49 56.11
N GLN A 182 -27.38 19.28 55.50
CA GLN A 182 -28.66 19.34 56.21
C GLN A 182 -29.52 18.14 55.80
N GLY A 183 -29.56 17.16 56.71
CA GLY A 183 -30.45 16.01 56.61
C GLY A 183 -31.90 16.46 56.51
N SER A 184 -32.67 15.75 55.69
CA SER A 184 -34.10 15.97 55.49
C SER A 184 -34.84 15.92 56.82
N THR A 185 -35.36 17.06 57.29
CA THR A 185 -36.34 17.10 58.37
C THR A 185 -37.68 16.58 57.86
N GLU A 186 -38.24 15.60 58.58
CA GLU A 186 -39.52 14.97 58.32
C GLU A 186 -40.67 15.98 58.43
N TYR A 187 -41.53 16.06 57.42
CA TYR A 187 -42.66 16.99 57.36
C TYR A 187 -43.82 16.45 58.21
N ARG A 188 -44.08 17.05 59.37
CA ARG A 188 -45.30 16.81 60.16
C ARG A 188 -46.44 17.72 59.68
N PRO A 189 -47.55 17.18 59.17
CA PRO A 189 -48.73 17.99 58.91
C PRO A 189 -49.39 18.38 60.24
N LEU A 190 -49.68 19.67 60.40
CA LEU A 190 -50.46 20.20 61.53
C LEU A 190 -51.93 19.82 61.34
N ALA A 191 -52.51 19.26 62.41
CA ALA A 191 -53.95 18.98 62.54
C ALA A 191 -54.73 20.25 62.93
#